data_AF-A0A382RDH7-F1
#
_entry.id   AF-A0A382RDH7-F1
#
_cell.length_a   1.000
_cell.length_b   1.000
_cell.length_c   1.000
_cell.angle_alpha   90.00
_cell.angle_beta   90.00
_cell.angle_gamma   90.00
#
_symmetry.space_group_name_H-M   'P 1'
#
loop_
_entity.id
_entity.type
_entity.pdbx_description
1 polymer ?
#
loop_
_entity_poly.entity_id
_entity_poly.type
_entity_poly.pdbx_seq_one_letter_code
_entity_poly.pdbx_strand_id
1 'polypeptide(L)'
;MTRSKISTVTFFLILMLAVLVTGMNKTTAEEPQTRILNEQELVDMLVGSCIQSTRGCDPEESIKQVKEALNQGKQFKLISTDNFPDDWMVVAVQGIGGGGAWEHVIERTQRQNLPTITSAQANSRVADLLSEHMGKEVKALIRSEAAEATTTALLVAADKGIPILDAGITGRAVPEVQQSIPWINGIASIPTAIITPWGDEIIINHAIDEYRVEDISRAIAVASAGSVTITMTPMSGKQLSQGAIPGNLSEAILFGKTVREAHQAGKDPIAALIDASNGYKLFQGIVTKS
;
A
#
# COMPACT_ATOMS: atom_id res chain seq x y z
N MET A 1 -58.94 -41.45 -25.49
CA MET A 1 -57.83 -40.50 -25.22
C MET A 1 -57.60 -40.45 -23.72
N THR A 2 -56.67 -41.28 -23.26
CA THR A 2 -56.43 -41.62 -21.85
C THR A 2 -55.48 -40.62 -21.20
N ARG A 3 -55.97 -39.89 -20.19
CA ARG A 3 -55.14 -39.04 -19.31
C ARG A 3 -54.29 -39.94 -18.41
N SER A 4 -52.97 -39.89 -18.61
CA SER A 4 -51.98 -40.52 -17.74
C SER A 4 -52.03 -39.86 -16.35
N LYS A 5 -52.34 -40.64 -15.31
CA LYS A 5 -52.19 -40.24 -13.91
C LYS A 5 -50.71 -40.32 -13.56
N ILE A 6 -50.02 -39.19 -13.56
CA ILE A 6 -48.73 -39.04 -12.90
C ILE A 6 -48.97 -39.34 -11.42
N SER A 7 -48.38 -40.44 -10.92
CA SER A 7 -48.57 -40.84 -9.53
C SER A 7 -47.97 -39.78 -8.61
N THR A 8 -48.61 -39.54 -7.46
CA THR A 8 -48.16 -38.60 -6.43
C THR A 8 -46.71 -38.86 -5.99
N VAL A 9 -46.23 -40.10 -6.15
CA VAL A 9 -44.84 -40.52 -5.86
C VAL A 9 -43.84 -39.91 -6.85
N THR A 10 -44.22 -39.77 -8.12
CA THR A 10 -43.36 -39.20 -9.18
C THR A 10 -43.19 -37.69 -9.01
N PHE A 11 -44.22 -37.00 -8.51
CA PHE A 11 -44.14 -35.55 -8.23
C PHE A 11 -43.26 -35.26 -7.01
N PHE A 12 -43.33 -36.09 -5.97
CA PHE A 12 -42.46 -35.99 -4.79
C PHE A 12 -40.99 -36.28 -5.12
N LEU A 13 -40.70 -37.24 -6.00
CA LEU A 13 -39.32 -37.55 -6.41
C LEU A 13 -38.68 -36.37 -7.17
N ILE A 14 -39.43 -35.70 -8.04
CA ILE A 14 -38.93 -34.53 -8.80
C ILE A 14 -38.71 -33.32 -7.88
N LEU A 15 -39.57 -33.12 -6.88
CA LEU A 15 -39.40 -32.04 -5.90
C LEU A 15 -38.20 -32.32 -4.97
N MET A 16 -37.97 -33.57 -4.56
CA MET A 16 -36.78 -33.95 -3.81
C MET A 16 -35.49 -33.80 -4.62
N LEU A 17 -35.51 -34.13 -5.92
CA LEU A 17 -34.35 -33.92 -6.80
C LEU A 17 -34.06 -32.42 -7.02
N ALA A 18 -35.10 -31.57 -7.12
CA ALA A 18 -34.94 -30.13 -7.25
C ALA A 18 -34.36 -29.48 -5.97
N VAL A 19 -34.74 -29.99 -4.78
CA VAL A 19 -34.18 -29.52 -3.49
C VAL A 19 -32.75 -30.05 -3.27
N LEU A 20 -32.40 -31.21 -3.82
CA LEU A 20 -31.03 -31.75 -3.77
C LEU A 20 -30.04 -31.02 -4.67
N VAL A 21 -30.49 -30.37 -5.75
CA VAL A 21 -29.60 -29.60 -6.66
C VAL A 21 -29.35 -28.18 -6.15
N THR A 22 -30.15 -27.66 -5.21
CA THR A 22 -29.89 -26.35 -4.55
C THR A 22 -28.90 -26.42 -3.40
N GLY A 23 -28.41 -27.62 -3.06
CA GLY A 23 -27.39 -27.85 -2.04
C GLY A 23 -25.96 -27.96 -2.58
N MET A 24 -25.67 -27.35 -3.74
CA MET A 24 -24.26 -27.17 -4.14
C MET A 24 -23.59 -26.31 -3.08
N ASN A 25 -22.68 -26.94 -2.32
CA ASN A 25 -21.68 -26.29 -1.51
C ASN A 25 -21.23 -25.00 -2.20
N LYS A 26 -21.69 -23.85 -1.68
CA LYS A 26 -20.78 -22.72 -1.58
C LYS A 26 -19.66 -23.28 -0.69
N THR A 27 -18.57 -23.73 -1.30
CA THR A 27 -17.28 -23.61 -0.66
C THR A 27 -17.25 -22.18 -0.17
N THR A 28 -17.49 -21.97 1.13
CA THR A 28 -17.12 -20.73 1.77
C THR A 28 -15.62 -20.68 1.52
N ALA A 29 -15.21 -19.90 0.51
CA ALA A 29 -13.82 -19.56 0.35
C ALA A 29 -13.41 -19.07 1.74
N GLU A 30 -12.49 -19.80 2.39
CA GLU A 30 -11.97 -19.36 3.68
C GLU A 30 -11.53 -17.92 3.52
N GLU A 31 -11.95 -17.06 4.45
CA GLU A 31 -11.52 -15.68 4.39
C GLU A 31 -9.99 -15.63 4.37
N PRO A 32 -9.39 -14.82 3.48
CA PRO A 32 -7.95 -14.70 3.38
C PRO A 32 -7.31 -14.47 4.74
N GLN A 33 -6.40 -15.36 5.12
CA GLN A 33 -5.79 -15.31 6.42
C GLN A 33 -4.89 -14.08 6.53
N THR A 34 -5.15 -13.24 7.55
CA THR A 34 -4.34 -12.08 7.90
C THR A 34 -3.69 -12.26 9.27
N ARG A 35 -2.61 -11.53 9.50
CA ARG A 35 -1.86 -11.53 10.78
C ARG A 35 -1.87 -10.14 11.38
N ILE A 36 -2.20 -10.02 12.67
CA ILE A 36 -2.09 -8.75 13.39
C ILE A 36 -0.61 -8.49 13.74
N LEU A 37 -0.13 -7.30 13.44
CA LEU A 37 1.20 -6.83 13.81
C LEU A 37 1.15 -6.22 15.21
N ASN A 38 2.08 -6.62 16.08
CA ASN A 38 2.24 -5.97 17.39
C ASN A 38 3.08 -4.69 17.28
N GLU A 39 3.10 -3.88 18.35
CA GLU A 39 3.84 -2.61 18.38
C GLU A 39 5.33 -2.78 18.07
N GLN A 40 5.99 -3.80 18.63
CA GLN A 40 7.41 -4.03 18.41
C GLN A 40 7.71 -4.40 16.95
N GLU A 41 6.86 -5.20 16.33
CA GLU A 41 6.99 -5.53 14.90
C GLU A 41 6.81 -4.30 14.02
N LEU A 42 5.91 -3.39 14.37
CA LEU A 42 5.72 -2.14 13.64
C LEU A 42 6.94 -1.23 13.78
N VAL A 43 7.50 -1.11 14.99
CA VAL A 43 8.75 -0.36 15.21
C VAL A 43 9.90 -0.99 14.43
N ASP A 44 10.07 -2.30 14.50
CA ASP A 44 11.11 -3.04 13.78
C ASP A 44 10.92 -2.86 12.25
N MET A 45 9.68 -2.92 11.75
CA MET A 45 9.36 -2.67 10.33
C MET A 45 9.77 -1.26 9.89
N LEU A 46 9.48 -0.22 10.68
CA LEU A 46 9.81 1.16 10.31
C LEU A 46 11.32 1.41 10.31
N VAL A 47 12.04 0.86 11.29
CA VAL A 47 13.52 0.92 11.35
C VAL A 47 14.13 0.16 10.17
N GLY A 48 13.67 -1.08 9.91
CA GLY A 48 14.17 -1.86 8.78
C GLY A 48 13.82 -1.25 7.42
N SER A 49 12.68 -0.58 7.32
CA SER A 49 12.31 0.15 6.12
C SER A 49 13.24 1.35 5.88
N CYS A 50 13.69 2.05 6.94
CA CYS A 50 14.76 3.04 6.79
C CYS A 50 16.06 2.41 6.27
N ILE A 51 16.43 1.20 6.73
CA ILE A 51 17.62 0.48 6.25
C ILE A 51 17.49 0.13 4.76
N GLN A 52 16.30 -0.31 4.31
CA GLN A 52 16.01 -0.59 2.90
C GLN A 52 16.00 0.67 2.01
N SER A 53 15.87 1.86 2.60
CA SER A 53 15.58 3.08 1.84
C SER A 53 16.71 3.57 0.93
N THR A 54 17.95 3.12 1.14
CA THR A 54 19.15 3.60 0.40
C THR A 54 19.36 5.12 0.46
N ARG A 55 18.78 5.80 1.46
CA ARG A 55 18.92 7.24 1.72
C ARG A 55 19.00 7.53 3.22
N GLY A 56 19.29 8.78 3.58
CA GLY A 56 19.12 9.23 4.95
C GLY A 56 17.65 9.08 5.38
N CYS A 57 17.42 8.44 6.51
CA CYS A 57 16.08 8.15 7.02
C CYS A 57 16.09 8.17 8.54
N ASP A 58 15.06 8.80 9.12
CA ASP A 58 14.79 8.83 10.54
C ASP A 58 13.36 8.32 10.78
N PRO A 59 13.18 7.17 11.46
CA PRO A 59 11.87 6.59 11.68
C PRO A 59 11.10 7.20 12.87
N GLU A 60 11.67 8.15 13.64
CA GLU A 60 11.08 8.62 14.90
C GLU A 60 9.62 9.11 14.77
N GLU A 61 9.35 10.02 13.83
CA GLU A 61 7.99 10.54 13.62
C GLU A 61 7.04 9.45 13.09
N SER A 62 7.54 8.54 12.24
CA SER A 62 6.77 7.40 11.75
C SER A 62 6.36 6.45 12.89
N ILE A 63 7.29 6.17 13.80
CA ILE A 63 7.06 5.33 14.98
C ILE A 63 6.01 5.99 15.89
N LYS A 64 6.13 7.30 16.12
CA LYS A 64 5.18 8.07 16.92
C LYS A 64 3.77 8.02 16.32
N GLN A 65 3.63 8.19 15.01
CA GLN A 65 2.32 8.14 14.33
C GLN A 65 1.66 6.76 14.45
N VAL A 66 2.42 5.68 14.26
CA VAL A 66 1.89 4.31 14.40
C VAL A 66 1.50 3.99 15.84
N LYS A 67 2.30 4.41 16.83
CA LYS A 67 1.95 4.26 18.26
C LYS A 67 0.70 5.04 18.63
N GLU A 68 0.54 6.26 18.11
CA GLU A 68 -0.66 7.05 18.32
C GLU A 68 -1.90 6.35 17.73
N ALA A 69 -1.78 5.79 16.52
CA ALA A 69 -2.87 5.00 15.92
C ALA A 69 -3.22 3.76 16.76
N LEU A 70 -2.23 3.04 17.30
CA LEU A 70 -2.46 1.92 18.23
C LEU A 70 -3.20 2.37 19.50
N ASN A 71 -2.81 3.50 20.09
CA ASN A 71 -3.47 4.08 21.27
C ASN A 71 -4.93 4.48 21.00
N GLN A 72 -5.24 4.84 19.76
CA GLN A 72 -6.60 5.11 19.28
C GLN A 72 -7.39 3.83 18.94
N GLY A 73 -6.83 2.64 19.21
CA GLY A 73 -7.47 1.34 19.00
C GLY A 73 -7.42 0.83 17.56
N LYS A 74 -6.63 1.47 16.68
CA LYS A 74 -6.43 0.96 15.31
C LYS A 74 -5.63 -0.36 15.34
N GLN A 75 -5.90 -1.22 14.36
CA GLN A 75 -5.20 -2.49 14.19
C GLN A 75 -4.46 -2.51 12.86
N PHE A 76 -3.22 -3.00 12.88
CA PHE A 76 -2.42 -3.21 11.68
C PHE A 76 -2.44 -4.69 11.32
N LYS A 77 -2.95 -5.01 10.13
CA LYS A 77 -3.06 -6.39 9.62
C LYS A 77 -2.11 -6.56 8.43
N LEU A 78 -1.40 -7.66 8.39
CA LEU A 78 -0.52 -8.07 7.29
C LEU A 78 -1.16 -9.25 6.53
N ILE A 79 -1.10 -9.24 5.21
CA ILE A 79 -1.50 -10.36 4.34
C ILE A 79 -0.35 -10.72 3.40
N SER A 80 -0.08 -12.00 3.17
CA SER A 80 0.92 -12.44 2.19
C SER A 80 0.38 -12.38 0.77
N THR A 81 1.27 -12.32 -0.23
CA THR A 81 0.88 -12.42 -1.64
C THR A 81 0.16 -13.74 -1.95
N ASP A 82 0.56 -14.84 -1.32
CA ASP A 82 -0.01 -16.18 -1.55
C ASP A 82 -1.44 -16.32 -1.02
N ASN A 83 -1.79 -15.54 0.01
CA ASN A 83 -3.14 -15.52 0.58
C ASN A 83 -4.03 -14.44 -0.05
N PHE A 84 -3.51 -13.60 -0.96
CA PHE A 84 -4.25 -12.49 -1.53
C PHE A 84 -5.10 -12.96 -2.73
N PRO A 85 -6.45 -12.85 -2.67
CA PRO A 85 -7.31 -13.33 -3.75
C PRO A 85 -7.05 -12.67 -5.10
N ASP A 86 -7.10 -13.48 -6.14
CA ASP A 86 -6.92 -13.11 -7.54
C ASP A 86 -7.75 -11.90 -7.98
N ASP A 87 -8.99 -11.81 -7.51
CA ASP A 87 -9.95 -10.78 -7.88
C ASP A 87 -9.93 -9.56 -6.97
N TRP A 88 -9.22 -9.60 -5.85
CA TRP A 88 -9.04 -8.44 -4.96
C TRP A 88 -8.18 -7.37 -5.64
N MET A 89 -8.31 -6.12 -5.19
CA MET A 89 -7.49 -5.01 -5.65
C MET A 89 -6.58 -4.51 -4.53
N VAL A 90 -5.31 -4.31 -4.87
CA VAL A 90 -4.33 -3.63 -4.03
C VAL A 90 -3.92 -2.32 -4.71
N VAL A 91 -3.56 -1.31 -3.92
CA VAL A 91 -3.07 -0.03 -4.43
C VAL A 91 -1.97 0.51 -3.53
N ALA A 92 -1.02 1.24 -4.11
CA ALA A 92 -0.06 2.02 -3.34
C ALA A 92 -0.56 3.46 -3.13
N VAL A 93 -0.27 4.06 -1.98
CA VAL A 93 -0.55 5.47 -1.70
C VAL A 93 0.75 6.14 -1.27
N GLN A 94 1.06 7.29 -1.87
CA GLN A 94 2.25 8.07 -1.54
C GLN A 94 2.06 9.56 -1.76
N GLY A 95 2.99 10.37 -1.26
CA GLY A 95 3.15 11.75 -1.70
C GLY A 95 3.92 11.83 -3.02
N ILE A 96 3.68 12.88 -3.80
CA ILE A 96 4.51 13.25 -4.95
C ILE A 96 4.78 14.75 -4.94
N GLY A 97 6.05 15.10 -5.05
CA GLY A 97 6.52 16.49 -4.97
C GLY A 97 6.79 17.11 -6.34
N GLY A 98 6.59 18.42 -6.45
CA GLY A 98 6.81 19.17 -7.69
C GLY A 98 8.23 19.71 -7.91
N GLY A 99 9.15 19.50 -6.96
CA GLY A 99 10.46 20.19 -6.96
C GLY A 99 10.39 21.66 -6.52
N GLY A 100 9.27 22.05 -5.89
CA GLY A 100 8.97 23.41 -5.47
C GLY A 100 7.49 23.73 -5.65
N ALA A 101 7.06 24.87 -5.13
CA ALA A 101 5.70 25.37 -5.28
C ALA A 101 5.68 26.65 -6.11
N TRP A 102 4.57 26.94 -6.77
CA TRP A 102 4.31 28.28 -7.26
C TRP A 102 4.01 29.22 -6.09
N GLU A 103 4.97 30.09 -5.74
CA GLU A 103 4.85 31.00 -4.58
C GLU A 103 3.57 31.85 -4.63
N HIS A 104 3.21 32.33 -5.82
CA HIS A 104 1.99 33.12 -6.00
C HIS A 104 0.71 32.34 -5.68
N VAL A 105 0.71 31.00 -5.79
CA VAL A 105 -0.42 30.16 -5.36
C VAL A 105 -0.47 30.10 -3.84
N ILE A 106 0.66 29.90 -3.16
CA ILE A 106 0.72 29.89 -1.69
C ILE A 106 0.19 31.22 -1.15
N GLU A 107 0.73 32.35 -1.62
CA GLU A 107 0.29 33.66 -1.13
C GLU A 107 -1.19 33.92 -1.43
N ARG A 108 -1.67 33.58 -2.63
CA ARG A 108 -3.07 33.78 -3.02
C ARG A 108 -4.00 32.94 -2.14
N THR A 109 -3.70 31.67 -1.95
CA THR A 109 -4.56 30.75 -1.17
C THR A 109 -4.58 31.10 0.31
N GLN A 110 -3.46 31.60 0.87
CA GLN A 110 -3.43 32.19 2.21
C GLN A 110 -4.30 33.45 2.32
N ARG A 111 -4.21 34.38 1.35
CA ARG A 111 -5.07 35.58 1.31
C ARG A 111 -6.55 35.24 1.17
N GLN A 112 -6.87 34.18 0.43
CA GLN A 112 -8.24 33.66 0.28
C GLN A 112 -8.73 32.89 1.50
N ASN A 113 -7.84 32.55 2.44
CA ASN A 113 -8.12 31.71 3.60
C ASN A 113 -8.81 30.39 3.19
N LEU A 114 -8.28 29.72 2.16
CA LEU A 114 -8.84 28.44 1.72
C LEU A 114 -8.68 27.37 2.81
N PRO A 115 -9.72 26.54 3.06
CA PRO A 115 -9.59 25.43 3.99
C PRO A 115 -8.60 24.40 3.43
N THR A 116 -7.85 23.76 4.32
CA THR A 116 -6.94 22.66 3.98
C THR A 116 -7.38 21.38 4.68
N ILE A 117 -6.99 20.24 4.12
CA ILE A 117 -7.16 18.93 4.74
C ILE A 117 -5.83 18.42 5.27
N THR A 118 -5.89 17.55 6.27
CA THR A 118 -4.71 16.88 6.81
C THR A 118 -4.18 15.83 5.83
N SER A 119 -2.89 15.49 5.92
CA SER A 119 -2.31 14.40 5.13
C SER A 119 -3.02 13.07 5.35
N ALA A 120 -3.50 12.79 6.57
CA ALA A 120 -4.28 11.58 6.86
C ALA A 120 -5.61 11.55 6.08
N GLN A 121 -6.31 12.68 6.01
CA GLN A 121 -7.54 12.83 5.21
C GLN A 121 -7.24 12.64 3.71
N ALA A 122 -6.18 13.26 3.19
CA ALA A 122 -5.78 13.11 1.78
C ALA A 122 -5.41 11.66 1.43
N ASN A 123 -4.61 11.01 2.29
CA ASN A 123 -4.16 9.63 2.12
C ASN A 123 -5.31 8.61 2.17
N SER A 124 -6.31 8.81 3.04
CA SER A 124 -7.50 7.96 3.05
C SER A 124 -8.38 8.24 1.84
N ARG A 125 -8.63 9.52 1.51
CA ARG A 125 -9.53 9.91 0.42
C ARG A 125 -9.03 9.48 -0.96
N VAL A 126 -7.72 9.52 -1.23
CA VAL A 126 -7.19 9.18 -2.56
C VAL A 126 -7.49 7.72 -2.96
N ALA A 127 -7.47 6.82 -1.98
CA ALA A 127 -7.78 5.41 -2.19
C ALA A 127 -9.28 5.20 -2.42
N ASP A 128 -10.13 5.96 -1.73
CA ASP A 128 -11.58 5.93 -1.95
C ASP A 128 -11.94 6.48 -3.33
N LEU A 129 -11.36 7.62 -3.71
CA LEU A 129 -11.57 8.23 -5.02
C LEU A 129 -11.21 7.28 -6.16
N LEU A 130 -10.07 6.58 -6.05
CA LEU A 130 -9.71 5.55 -7.03
C LEU A 130 -10.72 4.39 -7.03
N SER A 131 -11.09 3.89 -5.84
CA SER A 131 -12.05 2.80 -5.66
C SER A 131 -13.41 3.13 -6.30
N GLU A 132 -13.91 4.35 -6.09
CA GLU A 132 -15.13 4.90 -6.66
C GLU A 132 -15.05 4.97 -8.19
N HIS A 133 -13.96 5.52 -8.71
CA HIS A 133 -13.73 5.63 -10.16
C HIS A 133 -13.65 4.26 -10.86
N MET A 134 -12.98 3.30 -10.23
CA MET A 134 -12.82 1.95 -10.77
C MET A 134 -14.06 1.05 -10.55
N GLY A 135 -15.01 1.47 -9.71
CA GLY A 135 -16.14 0.65 -9.30
C GLY A 135 -15.72 -0.65 -8.59
N LYS A 136 -14.56 -0.64 -7.93
CA LYS A 136 -13.95 -1.82 -7.30
C LYS A 136 -13.28 -1.44 -6.00
N GLU A 137 -13.61 -2.16 -4.93
CA GLU A 137 -13.04 -1.93 -3.60
C GLU A 137 -11.55 -2.21 -3.55
N VAL A 138 -10.79 -1.29 -2.94
CA VAL A 138 -9.42 -1.53 -2.49
C VAL A 138 -9.46 -2.46 -1.27
N LYS A 139 -8.86 -3.64 -1.39
CA LYS A 139 -8.85 -4.68 -0.35
C LYS A 139 -7.55 -4.76 0.44
N ALA A 140 -6.47 -4.14 -0.04
CA ALA A 140 -5.24 -3.95 0.71
C ALA A 140 -4.45 -2.74 0.20
N LEU A 141 -3.49 -2.30 0.99
CA LEU A 141 -2.45 -1.37 0.56
C LEU A 141 -1.17 -2.15 0.24
N ILE A 142 -0.44 -1.75 -0.79
CA ILE A 142 0.94 -2.17 -1.03
C ILE A 142 1.85 -0.96 -0.84
N ARG A 143 3.02 -1.16 -0.24
CA ARG A 143 3.99 -0.08 -0.08
C ARG A 143 4.54 0.36 -1.44
N SER A 144 4.56 1.68 -1.70
CA SER A 144 5.18 2.20 -2.92
C SER A 144 6.71 2.14 -2.87
N GLU A 145 7.29 2.64 -1.79
CA GLU A 145 8.73 2.63 -1.51
C GLU A 145 9.07 2.52 -0.02
N ALA A 146 10.33 2.23 0.26
CA ALA A 146 10.85 2.16 1.63
C ALA A 146 10.85 3.54 2.33
N ALA A 147 11.00 3.53 3.66
CA ALA A 147 10.79 4.67 4.56
C ALA A 147 9.33 5.16 4.61
N GLU A 148 9.08 6.45 4.40
CA GLU A 148 7.82 7.14 4.70
C GLU A 148 6.58 6.51 4.05
N ALA A 149 6.69 6.00 2.82
CA ALA A 149 5.57 5.33 2.17
C ALA A 149 5.16 4.00 2.85
N THR A 150 6.04 3.41 3.67
CA THR A 150 5.67 2.30 4.57
C THR A 150 4.68 2.78 5.63
N THR A 151 5.00 3.91 6.27
CA THR A 151 4.15 4.54 7.28
C THR A 151 2.82 4.96 6.68
N THR A 152 2.84 5.58 5.49
CA THR A 152 1.62 5.95 4.75
C THR A 152 0.74 4.72 4.50
N ALA A 153 1.30 3.65 3.93
CA ALA A 153 0.54 2.43 3.65
C ALA A 153 -0.04 1.79 4.93
N LEU A 154 0.73 1.74 6.01
CA LEU A 154 0.29 1.22 7.31
C LEU A 154 -0.89 2.03 7.86
N LEU A 155 -0.76 3.36 7.89
CA LEU A 155 -1.78 4.24 8.47
C LEU A 155 -3.07 4.25 7.63
N VAL A 156 -2.97 4.24 6.30
CA VAL A 156 -4.15 4.15 5.42
C VAL A 156 -4.84 2.80 5.56
N ALA A 157 -4.07 1.70 5.60
CA ALA A 157 -4.62 0.37 5.82
C ALA A 157 -5.36 0.26 7.16
N ALA A 158 -4.75 0.76 8.23
CA ALA A 158 -5.33 0.79 9.56
C ALA A 158 -6.56 1.70 9.64
N ASP A 159 -6.55 2.84 8.94
CA ASP A 159 -7.70 3.75 8.90
C ASP A 159 -8.92 3.08 8.25
N LYS A 160 -8.70 2.38 7.13
CA LYS A 160 -9.73 1.67 6.36
C LYS A 160 -10.09 0.29 6.90
N GLY A 161 -9.36 -0.22 7.90
CA GLY A 161 -9.59 -1.55 8.47
C GLY A 161 -9.19 -2.73 7.57
N ILE A 162 -8.42 -2.46 6.51
CA ILE A 162 -7.92 -3.44 5.53
C ILE A 162 -6.45 -3.80 5.80
N PRO A 163 -5.93 -4.94 5.32
CA PRO A 163 -4.53 -5.30 5.52
C PRO A 163 -3.58 -4.48 4.63
N ILE A 164 -2.32 -4.40 5.07
CA ILE A 164 -1.18 -4.12 4.19
C ILE A 164 -0.66 -5.45 3.62
N LEU A 165 -0.37 -5.46 2.33
CA LEU A 165 0.25 -6.59 1.64
C LEU A 165 1.73 -6.67 2.02
N ASP A 166 2.22 -7.85 2.37
CA ASP A 166 3.64 -8.13 2.61
C ASP A 166 4.41 -8.15 1.28
N ALA A 167 4.47 -6.98 0.66
CA ALA A 167 5.17 -6.74 -0.58
C ALA A 167 5.44 -5.24 -0.78
N GLY A 168 6.31 -4.92 -1.72
CA GLY A 168 6.53 -3.57 -2.23
C GLY A 168 6.54 -3.56 -3.76
N ILE A 169 6.23 -2.41 -4.36
CA ILE A 169 6.40 -2.21 -5.81
C ILE A 169 7.80 -1.72 -6.18
N THR A 170 8.63 -1.41 -5.19
CA THR A 170 10.05 -1.08 -5.33
C THR A 170 10.84 -1.78 -4.22
N GLY A 171 12.12 -2.11 -4.48
CA GLY A 171 13.00 -2.71 -3.47
C GLY A 171 13.76 -1.70 -2.61
N ARG A 172 13.71 -0.41 -2.97
CA ARG A 172 14.41 0.72 -2.33
C ARG A 172 13.63 2.01 -2.58
N ALA A 173 14.05 3.14 -2.00
CA ALA A 173 13.54 4.44 -2.44
C ALA A 173 14.00 4.74 -3.89
N VAL A 174 13.12 5.34 -4.68
CA VAL A 174 13.38 5.64 -6.10
C VAL A 174 13.17 7.13 -6.40
N PRO A 175 14.04 7.77 -7.21
CA PRO A 175 13.85 9.17 -7.61
C PRO A 175 12.63 9.41 -8.52
N GLU A 176 12.19 8.40 -9.27
CA GLU A 176 11.20 8.54 -10.33
C GLU A 176 10.23 7.33 -10.36
N VAL A 177 8.97 7.57 -10.73
CA VAL A 177 7.85 6.61 -10.58
C VAL A 177 8.01 5.40 -11.50
N GLN A 178 8.57 5.60 -12.70
CA GLN A 178 8.88 4.51 -13.65
C GLN A 178 9.87 3.48 -13.11
N GLN A 179 10.57 3.75 -12.01
CA GLN A 179 11.53 2.80 -11.43
C GLN A 179 10.83 1.77 -10.52
N SER A 180 9.60 1.40 -10.85
CA SER A 180 8.77 0.44 -10.13
C SER A 180 8.68 -0.90 -10.87
N ILE A 181 8.58 -1.98 -10.11
CA ILE A 181 8.44 -3.35 -10.63
C ILE A 181 7.18 -3.51 -11.51
N PRO A 182 5.99 -2.99 -11.13
CA PRO A 182 4.81 -3.03 -11.99
C PRO A 182 5.09 -2.46 -13.38
N TRP A 183 5.67 -1.25 -13.45
CA TRP A 183 5.87 -0.57 -14.73
C TRP A 183 6.84 -1.34 -15.64
N ILE A 184 7.94 -1.84 -15.10
CA ILE A 184 8.92 -2.66 -15.85
C ILE A 184 8.26 -3.94 -16.40
N ASN A 185 7.22 -4.45 -15.72
CA ASN A 185 6.44 -5.61 -16.15
C ASN A 185 5.17 -5.25 -16.94
N GLY A 186 5.05 -3.99 -17.41
CA GLY A 186 3.94 -3.55 -18.27
C GLY A 186 2.62 -3.29 -17.54
N ILE A 187 2.65 -3.16 -16.21
CA ILE A 187 1.50 -2.77 -15.40
C ILE A 187 1.59 -1.26 -15.14
N ALA A 188 0.68 -0.51 -15.74
CA ALA A 188 0.64 0.94 -15.62
C ALA A 188 0.04 1.40 -14.29
N SER A 189 0.40 2.59 -13.82
CA SER A 189 -0.23 3.21 -12.65
C SER A 189 -1.63 3.78 -12.90
N ILE A 190 -2.08 3.83 -14.15
CA ILE A 190 -3.37 4.41 -14.53
C ILE A 190 -4.51 3.37 -14.50
N PRO A 191 -5.74 3.78 -14.14
CA PRO A 191 -6.08 5.11 -13.65
C PRO A 191 -5.43 5.37 -12.28
N THR A 192 -5.01 6.61 -12.05
CA THR A 192 -4.50 7.06 -10.75
C THR A 192 -5.33 8.24 -10.25
N ALA A 193 -5.47 8.33 -8.93
CA ALA A 193 -6.17 9.38 -8.22
C ALA A 193 -5.16 10.29 -7.51
N ILE A 194 -5.46 11.59 -7.48
CA ILE A 194 -4.67 12.62 -6.79
C ILE A 194 -5.58 13.43 -5.89
N ILE A 195 -5.10 13.72 -4.68
CA ILE A 195 -5.72 14.65 -3.73
C ILE A 195 -4.75 15.78 -3.40
N THR A 196 -5.20 17.02 -3.54
CA THR A 196 -4.40 18.22 -3.19
C THR A 196 -4.55 18.60 -1.72
N PRO A 197 -3.68 19.47 -1.16
CA PRO A 197 -3.83 19.98 0.21
C PRO A 197 -5.15 20.73 0.50
N TRP A 198 -5.87 21.17 -0.53
CA TRP A 198 -7.19 21.82 -0.41
C TRP A 198 -8.35 20.84 -0.63
N GLY A 199 -8.06 19.57 -0.91
CA GLY A 199 -9.07 18.53 -1.13
C GLY A 199 -9.61 18.45 -2.56
N ASP A 200 -8.89 19.00 -3.56
CA ASP A 200 -9.26 18.80 -4.96
C ASP A 200 -9.09 17.32 -5.33
N GLU A 201 -10.06 16.77 -6.06
CA GLU A 201 -10.11 15.38 -6.49
C GLU A 201 -9.81 15.29 -7.99
N ILE A 202 -8.74 14.58 -8.35
CA ILE A 202 -8.27 14.49 -9.73
C ILE A 202 -8.05 13.02 -10.09
N ILE A 203 -8.53 12.60 -11.26
CA ILE A 203 -8.22 11.29 -11.85
C ILE A 203 -7.41 11.48 -13.14
N ILE A 204 -6.23 10.89 -13.19
CA ILE A 204 -5.54 10.66 -14.46
C ILE A 204 -6.03 9.32 -14.99
N ASN A 205 -7.11 9.37 -15.78
CA ASN A 205 -7.73 8.15 -16.31
C ASN A 205 -6.84 7.49 -17.37
N HIS A 206 -6.10 8.30 -18.12
CA HIS A 206 -5.18 7.84 -19.14
C HIS A 206 -3.98 8.78 -19.25
N ALA A 207 -2.79 8.18 -19.34
CA ALA A 207 -1.54 8.78 -19.76
C ALA A 207 -0.85 7.78 -20.71
N ILE A 208 -0.01 8.26 -21.61
CA ILE A 208 0.62 7.39 -22.62
C ILE A 208 1.66 6.44 -22.03
N ASP A 209 2.30 6.83 -20.91
CA ASP A 209 3.26 6.03 -20.16
C ASP A 209 3.43 6.58 -18.73
N GLU A 210 4.25 5.89 -17.92
CA GLU A 210 4.51 6.24 -16.52
C GLU A 210 5.29 7.55 -16.35
N TYR A 211 6.17 7.88 -17.30
CA TYR A 211 6.86 9.18 -17.33
C TYR A 211 5.86 10.33 -17.41
N ARG A 212 4.84 10.19 -18.26
CA ARG A 212 3.79 11.19 -18.43
C ARG A 212 2.84 11.25 -17.23
N VAL A 213 2.59 10.11 -16.56
CA VAL A 213 1.91 10.12 -15.26
C VAL A 213 2.68 10.98 -14.27
N GLU A 214 3.99 10.76 -14.15
CA GLU A 214 4.85 11.52 -13.24
C GLU A 214 4.90 13.01 -13.58
N ASP A 215 5.17 13.37 -14.84
CA ASP A 215 5.20 14.76 -15.29
C ASP A 215 3.93 15.52 -14.93
N ILE A 216 2.76 14.93 -15.24
CA ILE A 216 1.46 15.54 -14.97
C ILE A 216 1.25 15.67 -13.46
N SER A 217 1.56 14.62 -12.70
CA SER A 217 1.37 14.59 -11.25
C SER A 217 2.28 15.59 -10.53
N ARG A 218 3.53 15.75 -10.98
CA ARG A 218 4.45 16.76 -10.47
C ARG A 218 4.01 18.17 -10.85
N ALA A 219 3.49 18.39 -12.05
CA ALA A 219 2.93 19.68 -12.43
C ALA A 219 1.72 20.08 -11.56
N ILE A 220 0.86 19.10 -11.24
CA ILE A 220 -0.23 19.29 -10.26
C ILE A 220 0.38 19.64 -8.89
N ALA A 221 1.39 18.92 -8.43
CA ALA A 221 2.07 19.23 -7.16
C ALA A 221 2.62 20.66 -7.10
N VAL A 222 3.27 21.14 -8.16
CA VAL A 222 3.77 22.53 -8.23
C VAL A 222 2.62 23.53 -8.10
N ALA A 223 1.50 23.29 -8.77
CA ALA A 223 0.28 24.10 -8.67
C ALA A 223 -0.45 23.93 -7.32
N SER A 224 -0.08 22.93 -6.51
CA SER A 224 -0.71 22.55 -5.25
C SER A 224 0.18 22.72 -4.02
N ALA A 225 0.87 23.86 -3.94
CA ALA A 225 1.78 24.18 -2.83
C ALA A 225 2.97 23.19 -2.68
N GLY A 226 3.35 22.52 -3.77
CA GLY A 226 4.59 21.75 -3.89
C GLY A 226 4.45 20.24 -3.66
N SER A 227 3.30 19.76 -3.18
CA SER A 227 3.08 18.33 -2.91
C SER A 227 1.60 17.95 -3.03
N VAL A 228 1.34 16.74 -3.51
CA VAL A 228 0.01 16.11 -3.50
C VAL A 228 0.11 14.64 -3.08
N THR A 229 -1.01 14.07 -2.66
CA THR A 229 -1.14 12.64 -2.41
C THR A 229 -1.64 11.96 -3.69
N ILE A 230 -1.10 10.79 -4.02
CA ILE A 230 -1.40 10.03 -5.25
C ILE A 230 -1.54 8.53 -4.98
N THR A 231 -2.42 7.84 -5.70
CA THR A 231 -2.44 6.37 -5.76
C THR A 231 -1.57 5.85 -6.90
N MET A 232 -0.90 4.72 -6.74
CA MET A 232 -0.08 4.14 -7.79
C MET A 232 -0.39 2.66 -7.99
N THR A 233 -0.23 2.21 -9.23
CA THR A 233 -0.26 0.80 -9.64
C THR A 233 -1.41 0.00 -9.04
N PRO A 234 -2.68 0.34 -9.31
CA PRO A 234 -3.79 -0.53 -8.92
C PRO A 234 -3.62 -1.90 -9.58
N MET A 235 -3.53 -2.94 -8.75
CA MET A 235 -3.27 -4.31 -9.21
C MET A 235 -4.31 -5.27 -8.67
N SER A 236 -4.69 -6.24 -9.51
CA SER A 236 -5.40 -7.43 -9.06
C SER A 236 -4.45 -8.42 -8.38
N GLY A 237 -4.98 -9.36 -7.58
CA GLY A 237 -4.19 -10.45 -7.02
C GLY A 237 -3.42 -11.24 -8.09
N LYS A 238 -4.04 -11.46 -9.25
CA LYS A 238 -3.40 -12.13 -10.40
C LYS A 238 -2.13 -11.44 -10.88
N GLN A 239 -2.05 -10.12 -10.74
CA GLN A 239 -0.92 -9.31 -11.21
C GLN A 239 0.24 -9.27 -10.21
N LEU A 240 0.04 -9.69 -8.94
CA LEU A 240 1.07 -9.57 -7.90
C LEU A 240 2.35 -10.35 -8.22
N SER A 241 2.23 -11.50 -8.87
CA SER A 241 3.40 -12.30 -9.28
C SER A 241 4.34 -11.59 -10.26
N GLN A 242 3.86 -10.54 -10.94
CA GLN A 242 4.62 -9.75 -11.91
C GLN A 242 4.90 -8.33 -11.40
N GLY A 243 4.01 -7.77 -10.56
CA GLY A 243 4.08 -6.38 -10.14
C GLY A 243 4.60 -6.14 -8.71
N ALA A 244 4.81 -7.18 -7.91
CA ALA A 244 5.19 -7.00 -6.51
C ALA A 244 6.46 -7.78 -6.16
N ILE A 245 7.21 -7.26 -5.18
CA ILE A 245 8.33 -7.95 -4.52
C ILE A 245 7.78 -8.54 -3.22
N PRO A 246 7.51 -9.86 -3.14
CA PRO A 246 6.95 -10.47 -1.93
C PRO A 246 7.94 -10.42 -0.75
N GLY A 247 7.41 -10.38 0.47
CA GLY A 247 8.21 -10.45 1.71
C GLY A 247 8.94 -9.16 2.07
N ASN A 248 8.71 -8.06 1.33
CA ASN A 248 9.44 -6.82 1.49
C ASN A 248 9.22 -6.14 2.86
N LEU A 249 8.04 -6.33 3.47
CA LEU A 249 7.76 -5.83 4.82
C LEU A 249 8.25 -6.79 5.89
N SER A 250 8.16 -8.10 5.65
CA SER A 250 8.76 -9.12 6.52
C SER A 250 10.28 -8.97 6.62
N GLU A 251 10.96 -8.65 5.51
CA GLU A 251 12.39 -8.32 5.50
C GLU A 251 12.68 -7.04 6.32
N ALA A 252 11.84 -6.02 6.21
CA ALA A 252 11.98 -4.82 7.03
C ALA A 252 11.84 -5.15 8.53
N ILE A 253 10.85 -5.97 8.91
CA ILE A 253 10.73 -6.44 10.30
C ILE A 253 12.01 -7.17 10.73
N LEU A 254 12.55 -8.06 9.89
CA LEU A 254 13.79 -8.78 10.18
C LEU A 254 14.95 -7.81 10.43
N PHE A 255 15.18 -6.85 9.54
CA PHE A 255 16.29 -5.90 9.67
C PHE A 255 16.19 -5.02 10.92
N GLY A 256 15.00 -4.47 11.22
CA GLY A 256 14.81 -3.68 12.42
C GLY A 256 15.01 -4.50 13.70
N LYS A 257 14.46 -5.72 13.73
CA LYS A 257 14.67 -6.67 14.82
C LYS A 257 16.15 -6.98 15.02
N THR A 258 16.87 -7.28 13.95
CA THR A 258 18.30 -7.60 13.99
C THR A 258 19.12 -6.45 14.59
N VAL A 259 18.87 -5.21 14.16
CA VAL A 259 19.57 -4.03 14.72
C VAL A 259 19.23 -3.83 16.18
N ARG A 260 17.95 -3.90 16.54
CA ARG A 260 17.50 -3.73 17.93
C ARG A 260 18.14 -4.76 18.85
N GLU A 261 18.09 -6.04 18.47
CA GLU A 261 18.64 -7.14 19.28
C GLU A 261 20.17 -7.09 19.38
N ALA A 262 20.86 -6.68 18.31
CA ALA A 262 22.30 -6.46 18.35
C ALA A 262 22.66 -5.35 19.36
N HIS A 263 21.98 -4.20 19.32
CA HIS A 263 22.18 -3.13 20.29
C HIS A 263 21.91 -3.59 21.73
N GLN A 264 20.80 -4.28 21.97
CA GLN A 264 20.44 -4.80 23.30
C GLN A 264 21.48 -5.78 23.85
N ALA A 265 22.11 -6.55 22.97
CA ALA A 265 23.16 -7.50 23.32
C ALA A 265 24.58 -6.88 23.35
N GLY A 266 24.72 -5.57 23.10
CA GLY A 266 26.03 -4.92 23.00
C GLY A 266 26.90 -5.41 21.82
N LYS A 267 26.27 -5.94 20.77
CA LYS A 267 26.92 -6.42 19.54
C LYS A 267 26.93 -5.33 18.46
N ASP A 268 27.82 -5.49 17.48
CA ASP A 268 27.84 -4.63 16.30
C ASP A 268 26.57 -4.86 15.44
N PRO A 269 25.69 -3.85 15.30
CA PRO A 269 24.48 -3.97 14.49
C PRO A 269 24.77 -4.16 13.00
N ILE A 270 25.91 -3.65 12.51
CA ILE A 270 26.28 -3.78 11.10
C ILE A 270 26.71 -5.21 10.79
N ALA A 271 27.53 -5.82 11.65
CA ALA A 271 27.89 -7.22 11.52
C ALA A 271 26.65 -8.13 11.54
N ALA A 272 25.72 -7.89 12.48
CA ALA A 272 24.48 -8.64 12.57
C ALA A 272 23.60 -8.50 11.32
N LEU A 273 23.50 -7.29 10.75
CA LEU A 273 22.76 -7.06 9.50
C LEU A 273 23.41 -7.75 8.31
N ILE A 274 24.74 -7.74 8.20
CA ILE A 274 25.46 -8.45 7.12
C ILE A 274 25.12 -9.93 7.15
N ASP A 275 25.17 -10.56 8.34
CA ASP A 275 24.82 -11.96 8.52
C ASP A 275 23.34 -12.22 8.18
N ALA A 276 22.43 -11.36 8.63
CA ALA A 276 20.99 -11.52 8.40
C ALA A 276 20.56 -11.31 6.93
N SER A 277 21.26 -10.44 6.20
CA SER A 277 20.95 -10.10 4.80
C SER A 277 21.75 -10.90 3.77
N ASN A 278 22.74 -11.69 4.20
CA ASN A 278 23.81 -12.20 3.33
C ASN A 278 24.48 -11.09 2.50
N GLY A 279 24.60 -9.90 3.10
CA GLY A 279 25.10 -8.70 2.45
C GLY A 279 26.63 -8.61 2.43
N TYR A 280 27.14 -7.51 1.87
CA TYR A 280 28.57 -7.20 1.86
C TYR A 280 28.80 -5.78 2.38
N LYS A 281 29.82 -5.62 3.23
CA LYS A 281 30.29 -4.30 3.65
C LYS A 281 31.18 -3.69 2.57
N LEU A 282 30.69 -2.67 1.89
CA LEU A 282 31.45 -1.99 0.83
C LEU A 282 32.51 -1.04 1.39
N PHE A 283 32.16 -0.23 2.40
CA PHE A 283 33.09 0.68 3.07
C PHE A 283 32.61 1.06 4.48
N GLN A 284 33.47 1.74 5.22
CA GLN A 284 33.15 2.42 6.48
C GLN A 284 33.90 3.75 6.53
N GLY A 285 33.26 4.78 7.06
CA GLY A 285 33.87 6.10 7.21
C GLY A 285 33.13 6.96 8.22
N ILE A 286 33.60 8.19 8.40
CA ILE A 286 32.97 9.22 9.23
C ILE A 286 32.29 10.20 8.29
N VAL A 287 30.99 10.45 8.49
CA VAL A 287 30.26 11.45 7.72
C VAL A 287 30.70 12.84 8.19
N THR A 288 31.27 13.63 7.28
CA THR A 288 31.59 15.05 7.51
C THR A 288 30.62 15.92 6.72
N LYS A 289 30.44 17.17 7.16
CA LYS A 289 29.61 18.15 6.44
C LYS A 289 30.19 18.38 5.03
N SER A 290 29.33 18.37 4.01
CA SER A 290 29.63 18.83 2.65
C SER A 290 29.65 20.36 2.58
#